data_AF-A0A653TLU2-F1
#
_entry.id   AF-A0A653TLU2-F1
#
_cell.length_a   1.000
_cell.length_b   1.000
_cell.length_c   1.000
_cell.angle_alpha   90.00
_cell.angle_beta   90.00
_cell.angle_gamma   90.00
#
_symmetry.space_group_name_H-M   'P 1'
#
loop_
_entity.id
_entity.type
_entity.pdbx_description
1 polymer ?
#
loop_
_entity_poly.entity_id
_entity_poly.type
_entity_poly.pdbx_seq_one_letter_code
_entity_poly.pdbx_strand_id
1 'polypeptide(L)'
;MLQARSDPRGGRLVGAAFHPHNHETMNFSSRLFDRIRIGPSEAEEVVEADARLCDHPGCTKAGEFRAPMGRGKEGKFFQFCLEHVKAYNATYNYFAGMNDEALAAYAKQEEIGHRPTWKLGVNASAARMAQRGREAGGPEMEDAFNLFRGRAGREQERAEPRVGVLAKKALETLDLDENADRVAIKARYKELVKRFHPDANGGDRSREGRLQEILKAYQTLKSNGLA
;
A
#
# COMPACT_ATOMS: atom_id res chain seq x y z
N MET A 1 66.04 -6.39 69.93
CA MET A 1 66.35 -7.84 69.84
C MET A 1 65.10 -8.60 70.26
N LEU A 2 64.76 -9.64 69.49
CA LEU A 2 63.67 -10.63 69.63
C LEU A 2 62.23 -10.28 69.21
N GLN A 3 61.78 -11.10 68.26
CA GLN A 3 60.48 -11.26 67.61
C GLN A 3 59.56 -12.23 68.38
N ALA A 4 58.24 -12.15 68.17
CA ALA A 4 57.31 -13.29 68.02
C ALA A 4 55.89 -12.72 67.78
N ARG A 5 55.29 -12.85 66.58
CA ARG A 5 54.54 -13.98 65.98
C ARG A 5 53.08 -14.14 66.45
N SER A 6 52.22 -14.18 65.42
CA SER A 6 51.01 -14.98 65.18
C SER A 6 49.65 -14.63 65.79
N ASP A 7 48.71 -14.48 64.82
CA ASP A 7 47.28 -14.82 64.76
C ASP A 7 46.22 -13.93 65.44
N PRO A 8 45.19 -13.58 64.65
CA PRO A 8 43.83 -13.63 65.16
C PRO A 8 42.89 -14.40 64.22
N ARG A 9 42.27 -15.48 64.75
CA ARG A 9 40.98 -15.96 64.26
C ARG A 9 39.87 -15.25 65.05
N GLY A 10 38.90 -14.67 64.36
CA GLY A 10 37.69 -14.14 64.98
C GLY A 10 36.73 -13.59 63.92
N GLY A 11 35.82 -14.43 63.44
CA GLY A 11 34.89 -14.09 62.38
C GLY A 11 33.74 -13.17 62.81
N ARG A 12 33.04 -12.59 61.82
CA ARG A 12 31.68 -12.08 61.97
C ARG A 12 30.91 -12.06 60.64
N LEU A 13 29.93 -12.96 60.58
CA LEU A 13 28.55 -12.86 60.06
C LEU A 13 28.28 -12.16 58.71
N VAL A 14 27.66 -12.96 57.83
CA VAL A 14 27.18 -12.65 56.48
C VAL A 14 25.89 -11.81 56.55
N GLY A 15 25.87 -10.66 55.88
CA GLY A 15 24.67 -9.90 55.56
C GLY A 15 24.39 -9.97 54.05
N ALA A 16 23.26 -10.56 53.66
CA ALA A 16 22.84 -10.63 52.27
C ALA A 16 22.25 -9.29 51.81
N ALA A 17 22.80 -8.71 50.74
CA ALA A 17 22.24 -7.55 50.06
C ALA A 17 21.58 -7.98 48.73
N PHE A 18 20.28 -7.75 48.63
CA PHE A 18 19.50 -7.88 47.40
C PHE A 18 20.04 -6.95 46.32
N HIS A 19 20.43 -7.50 45.16
CA HIS A 19 20.83 -6.74 43.98
C HIS A 19 19.61 -6.56 43.06
N PRO A 20 19.20 -5.33 42.71
CA PRO A 20 18.14 -5.12 41.74
C PRO A 20 18.60 -5.56 40.34
N HIS A 21 17.72 -6.23 39.59
CA HIS A 21 17.98 -6.63 38.21
C HIS A 21 18.33 -5.41 37.36
N ASN A 22 19.56 -5.40 36.82
CA ASN A 22 20.04 -4.43 35.84
C ASN A 22 19.10 -4.43 34.64
N HIS A 23 18.52 -3.26 34.35
CA HIS A 23 17.90 -2.99 33.06
C HIS A 23 19.04 -2.91 32.03
N GLU A 24 19.35 -4.04 31.40
CA GLU A 24 20.42 -4.18 30.43
C GLU A 24 20.14 -3.25 29.23
N THR A 25 20.80 -2.09 29.24
CA THR A 25 20.77 -1.15 28.12
C THR A 25 21.35 -1.83 26.89
N MET A 26 20.57 -1.96 25.82
CA MET A 26 21.06 -2.49 24.55
C MET A 26 22.32 -1.73 24.11
N ASN A 27 23.45 -2.42 24.09
CA ASN A 27 24.72 -1.85 23.66
C ASN A 27 24.80 -1.83 22.13
N PHE A 28 24.50 -0.67 21.56
CA PHE A 28 24.56 -0.39 20.12
C PHE A 28 25.99 -0.48 19.53
N SER A 29 27.02 -0.59 20.37
CA SER A 29 28.43 -0.76 20.01
C SER A 29 28.90 -2.22 20.08
N SER A 30 27.99 -3.19 20.25
CA SER A 30 28.38 -4.60 20.22
C SER A 30 28.71 -5.06 18.79
N ARG A 31 29.60 -6.06 18.70
CA ARG A 31 29.97 -6.72 17.43
C ARG A 31 28.76 -7.25 16.64
N LEU A 32 27.62 -7.47 17.31
CA LEU A 32 26.38 -7.87 16.68
C LEU A 32 25.83 -6.76 15.78
N PHE A 33 25.88 -5.50 16.21
CA PHE A 33 25.41 -4.35 15.43
C PHE A 33 26.44 -3.84 14.42
N ASP A 34 27.73 -4.04 14.67
CA ASP A 34 28.78 -3.70 13.68
C ASP A 34 28.72 -4.56 12.42
N ARG A 35 28.17 -5.79 12.49
CA ARG A 35 27.89 -6.62 11.30
C ARG A 35 26.64 -6.22 10.53
N ILE A 36 25.73 -5.46 11.15
CA ILE A 36 24.47 -5.01 10.52
C ILE A 36 24.66 -3.63 9.89
N ARG A 37 25.61 -2.82 10.39
CA ARG A 37 26.00 -1.57 9.76
C ARG A 37 26.73 -1.84 8.44
N ILE A 38 26.01 -1.67 7.35
CA ILE A 38 26.59 -1.54 6.02
C ILE A 38 27.37 -0.22 6.05
N GLY A 39 28.69 -0.31 6.22
CA GLY A 39 29.58 0.84 6.06
C GLY A 39 29.55 1.35 4.61
N PRO A 40 30.05 2.56 4.33
CA PRO A 40 30.29 2.97 2.96
C PRO A 40 31.24 1.94 2.35
N SER A 41 30.71 1.11 1.45
CA SER A 41 31.56 0.23 0.65
C SER A 41 32.54 1.14 -0.07
N GLU A 42 33.84 0.86 0.07
CA GLU A 42 34.84 1.42 -0.84
C GLU A 42 34.29 1.30 -2.24
N ALA A 43 34.20 2.43 -2.95
CA ALA A 43 33.61 2.47 -4.28
C ALA A 43 34.27 1.37 -5.10
N GLU A 44 33.49 0.34 -5.42
CA GLU A 44 33.94 -0.81 -6.19
C GLU A 44 34.61 -0.24 -7.45
N GLU A 45 35.92 -0.45 -7.60
CA GLU A 45 36.66 0.11 -8.72
C GLU A 45 35.95 -0.35 -10.00
N VAL A 46 35.46 0.64 -10.75
CA VAL A 46 34.78 0.40 -12.02
C VAL A 46 35.83 -0.22 -12.92
N VAL A 47 35.78 -1.54 -13.05
CA VAL A 47 36.63 -2.29 -13.97
C VAL A 47 36.38 -1.67 -15.35
N GLU A 48 37.38 -0.96 -15.88
CA GLU A 48 37.33 -0.42 -17.23
C GLU A 48 37.19 -1.61 -18.17
N ALA A 49 35.96 -1.90 -18.56
CA ALA A 49 35.66 -2.96 -19.50
C ALA A 49 36.41 -2.65 -20.80
N ASP A 50 37.07 -3.67 -21.36
CA ASP A 50 37.70 -3.64 -22.69
C ASP A 50 36.94 -2.69 -23.62
N ALA A 51 37.54 -1.53 -23.90
CA ALA A 51 36.88 -0.45 -24.62
C ALA A 51 36.69 -0.89 -26.08
N ARG A 52 35.59 -1.59 -26.34
CA ARG A 52 35.23 -1.94 -27.72
C ARG A 52 35.02 -0.64 -28.49
N LEU A 53 35.40 -0.67 -29.76
CA LEU A 53 35.17 0.45 -30.65
C LEU A 53 33.67 0.59 -30.95
N CYS A 54 33.27 1.79 -31.34
CA CYS A 54 31.91 2.08 -31.78
C CYS A 54 31.52 1.23 -33.00
N ASP A 55 30.37 0.56 -32.96
CA ASP A 55 29.82 -0.28 -34.03
C ASP A 55 29.30 0.52 -35.25
N HIS A 56 29.40 1.86 -35.23
CA HIS A 56 28.95 2.68 -36.34
C HIS A 56 29.98 2.63 -37.49
N PRO A 57 29.54 2.41 -38.75
CA PRO A 57 30.47 2.36 -39.87
C PRO A 57 31.31 3.64 -39.95
N GLY A 58 32.64 3.47 -39.99
CA GLY A 58 33.59 4.58 -40.07
C GLY A 58 33.89 5.32 -38.76
N CYS A 59 33.41 4.85 -37.61
CA CYS A 59 33.74 5.43 -36.32
C CYS A 59 34.84 4.64 -35.59
N THR A 60 35.84 5.33 -35.05
CA THR A 60 36.93 4.75 -34.24
C THR A 60 36.90 5.21 -32.78
N LYS A 61 35.84 5.89 -32.35
CA LYS A 61 35.65 6.31 -30.94
C LYS A 61 35.31 5.11 -30.05
N ALA A 62 35.54 5.26 -28.75
CA ALA A 62 35.17 4.24 -27.75
C ALA A 62 33.63 4.03 -27.69
N GLY A 63 33.21 2.77 -27.61
CA GLY A 63 31.83 2.30 -27.57
C GLY A 63 31.33 2.08 -26.14
N GLU A 64 31.31 3.13 -25.31
CA GLU A 64 30.91 3.02 -23.90
C GLU A 64 29.41 2.74 -23.71
N PHE A 65 28.58 3.15 -24.66
CA PHE A 65 27.13 3.15 -24.50
C PHE A 65 26.47 1.99 -25.26
N ARG A 66 25.59 1.26 -24.57
CA ARG A 66 24.84 0.13 -25.15
C ARG A 66 23.51 0.58 -25.72
N ALA A 67 23.20 0.17 -26.95
CA ALA A 67 21.92 0.42 -27.61
C ALA A 67 21.26 -0.90 -28.05
N PRO A 68 19.94 -1.09 -27.85
CA PRO A 68 19.27 -2.35 -28.20
C PRO A 68 19.20 -2.55 -29.72
N MET A 69 19.48 -3.75 -30.24
CA MET A 69 19.49 -4.02 -31.70
C MET A 69 18.10 -4.06 -32.37
N GLY A 70 17.04 -3.67 -31.66
CA GLY A 70 15.65 -3.68 -32.15
C GLY A 70 14.84 -4.92 -31.74
N ARG A 71 13.58 -4.92 -32.17
CA ARG A 71 12.58 -5.93 -31.84
C ARG A 71 12.97 -7.30 -32.43
N GLY A 72 12.86 -8.37 -31.63
CA GLY A 72 13.25 -9.73 -32.02
C GLY A 72 14.74 -10.06 -31.84
N LYS A 73 15.56 -9.09 -31.40
CA LYS A 73 16.95 -9.30 -30.97
C LYS A 73 17.13 -8.88 -29.51
N GLU A 74 16.18 -9.27 -28.68
CA GLU A 74 16.20 -9.01 -27.25
C GLU A 74 17.49 -9.60 -26.62
N GLY A 75 18.13 -8.83 -25.74
CA GLY A 75 19.40 -9.19 -25.13
C GLY A 75 20.64 -8.98 -26.00
N LYS A 76 20.51 -8.56 -27.26
CA LYS A 76 21.65 -8.14 -28.10
C LYS A 76 21.72 -6.63 -28.19
N PHE A 77 22.92 -6.09 -27.96
CA PHE A 77 23.17 -4.66 -27.91
C PHE A 77 24.32 -4.27 -28.85
N PHE A 78 24.16 -3.15 -29.55
CA PHE A 78 25.26 -2.42 -30.17
C PHE A 78 26.02 -1.62 -29.11
N GLN A 79 27.31 -1.41 -29.34
CA GLN A 79 28.14 -0.51 -28.56
C GLN A 79 28.52 0.70 -29.40
N PHE A 80 28.18 1.88 -28.90
CA PHE A 80 28.30 3.12 -29.64
C PHE A 80 28.96 4.20 -28.77
N CYS A 81 29.56 5.20 -29.42
CA CYS A 81 30.00 6.41 -28.75
C CYS A 81 28.81 7.36 -28.47
N LEU A 82 29.03 8.40 -27.68
CA LEU A 82 28.00 9.34 -27.24
C LEU A 82 27.21 9.99 -28.40
N GLU A 83 27.88 10.31 -29.50
CA GLU A 83 27.25 10.90 -30.70
C GLU A 83 26.33 9.89 -31.39
N HIS A 84 26.81 8.67 -31.62
CA HIS A 84 26.06 7.65 -32.34
C HIS A 84 24.91 7.06 -31.52
N VAL A 85 25.02 6.98 -30.19
CA VAL A 85 23.85 6.61 -29.36
C VAL A 85 22.75 7.64 -29.44
N LYS A 86 23.07 8.93 -29.46
CA LYS A 86 22.05 9.97 -29.62
C LYS A 86 21.35 9.86 -30.97
N ALA A 87 22.11 9.68 -32.04
CA ALA A 87 21.55 9.46 -33.38
C ALA A 87 20.68 8.19 -33.44
N TYR A 88 21.16 7.09 -32.84
CA TYR A 88 20.41 5.84 -32.77
C TYR A 88 19.10 6.01 -32.01
N ASN A 89 19.16 6.52 -30.78
CA ASN A 89 17.98 6.72 -29.92
C ASN A 89 16.95 7.67 -30.55
N ALA A 90 17.39 8.68 -31.31
CA ALA A 90 16.49 9.59 -32.01
C ALA A 90 15.68 8.88 -33.13
N THR A 91 16.27 7.86 -33.76
CA THR A 91 15.62 7.08 -34.82
C THR A 91 14.98 5.78 -34.30
N TYR A 92 15.26 5.38 -33.06
CA TYR A 92 14.85 4.11 -32.52
C TYR A 92 13.37 4.13 -32.12
N ASN A 93 12.59 3.25 -32.75
CA ASN A 93 11.22 2.98 -32.36
C ASN A 93 11.03 1.47 -32.13
N TYR A 94 10.82 1.07 -30.88
CA TYR A 94 10.59 -0.33 -30.51
C TYR A 94 9.36 -0.93 -31.20
N PHE A 95 8.34 -0.09 -31.47
CA PHE A 95 7.07 -0.49 -32.07
C PHE A 95 7.03 -0.36 -33.60
N ALA A 96 8.15 -0.05 -34.26
CA ALA A 96 8.21 -0.01 -35.71
C ALA A 96 7.79 -1.36 -36.31
N GLY A 97 6.80 -1.34 -37.23
CA GLY A 97 6.26 -2.53 -37.88
C GLY A 97 5.37 -3.41 -36.98
N MET A 98 4.76 -2.85 -35.93
CA MET A 98 3.68 -3.50 -35.18
C MET A 98 2.32 -3.10 -35.76
N ASN A 99 1.36 -4.03 -35.80
CA ASN A 99 -0.02 -3.70 -36.17
C ASN A 99 -0.76 -3.10 -34.96
N ASP A 100 -1.89 -2.41 -35.22
CA ASP A 100 -2.67 -1.73 -34.18
C ASP A 100 -3.17 -2.68 -33.09
N GLU A 101 -3.50 -3.92 -33.45
CA GLU A 101 -3.92 -4.95 -32.50
C GLU A 101 -2.81 -5.30 -31.50
N ALA A 102 -1.57 -5.43 -31.96
CA ALA A 102 -0.46 -5.77 -31.08
C ALA A 102 -0.02 -4.56 -30.23
N LEU A 103 -0.20 -3.33 -30.71
CA LEU A 103 -0.08 -2.11 -29.89
C LEU A 103 -1.12 -2.09 -28.77
N ALA A 104 -2.38 -2.39 -29.09
CA ALA A 104 -3.47 -2.45 -28.10
C ALA A 104 -3.23 -3.56 -27.06
N ALA A 105 -2.72 -4.71 -27.48
CA ALA A 105 -2.34 -5.80 -26.58
C ALA A 105 -1.20 -5.39 -25.64
N TYR A 106 -0.18 -4.70 -26.14
CA TYR A 106 0.93 -4.21 -25.34
C TYR A 106 0.47 -3.15 -24.32
N ALA A 107 -0.39 -2.20 -24.73
CA ALA A 107 -0.97 -1.20 -23.83
C ALA A 107 -1.76 -1.84 -22.67
N LYS A 108 -2.52 -2.89 -22.96
CA LYS A 108 -3.24 -3.66 -21.93
C LYS A 108 -2.29 -4.42 -20.99
N GLN A 109 -1.16 -4.89 -21.49
CA GLN A 109 -0.15 -5.57 -20.66
C GLN A 109 0.59 -4.57 -19.76
N GLU A 110 0.90 -3.36 -20.26
CA GLU A 110 1.47 -2.26 -19.48
C GLU A 110 0.57 -1.87 -18.30
N GLU A 111 -0.75 -1.80 -18.49
CA GLU A 111 -1.72 -1.53 -17.42
C GLU A 111 -1.60 -2.53 -16.24
N ILE A 112 -1.20 -3.76 -16.55
CA ILE A 112 -1.06 -4.87 -15.61
C ILE A 112 0.41 -5.06 -15.16
N GLY A 113 1.34 -4.29 -15.74
CA GLY A 113 2.79 -4.40 -15.48
C GLY A 113 3.39 -5.71 -16.00
N HIS A 114 2.90 -6.22 -17.14
CA HIS A 114 3.31 -7.50 -17.76
C HIS A 114 3.16 -8.73 -16.84
N ARG A 115 2.41 -8.60 -15.74
CA ARG A 115 2.18 -9.72 -14.82
C ARG A 115 1.15 -10.68 -15.40
N PRO A 116 1.41 -12.01 -15.41
CA PRO A 116 0.39 -12.96 -15.81
C PRO A 116 -0.81 -12.85 -14.86
N THR A 117 -1.94 -12.40 -15.39
CA THR A 117 -3.20 -12.30 -14.63
C THR A 117 -4.14 -13.41 -15.06
N TRP A 118 -4.66 -14.13 -14.07
CA TRP A 118 -5.73 -15.10 -14.30
C TRP A 118 -7.06 -14.42 -14.05
N LYS A 119 -8.02 -14.63 -14.94
CA LYS A 119 -9.39 -14.18 -14.72
C LYS A 119 -9.95 -14.92 -13.49
N LEU A 120 -10.09 -14.24 -12.37
CA LEU A 120 -10.77 -14.76 -11.19
C LEU A 120 -12.21 -15.14 -11.59
N GLY A 121 -12.53 -16.43 -11.50
CA GLY A 121 -13.91 -16.93 -11.65
C GLY A 121 -14.31 -17.52 -13.02
N VAL A 122 -13.40 -17.70 -13.97
CA VAL A 122 -13.74 -18.35 -15.27
C VAL A 122 -14.29 -19.77 -15.13
N ASN A 123 -13.94 -20.44 -14.04
CA ASN A 123 -14.47 -21.75 -13.66
C ASN A 123 -15.21 -21.70 -12.32
N ALA A 124 -15.75 -20.54 -11.91
CA ALA A 124 -16.49 -20.41 -10.66
C ALA A 124 -17.65 -21.42 -10.58
N SER A 125 -18.22 -21.77 -11.74
CA SER A 125 -19.27 -22.79 -11.86
C SER A 125 -18.80 -24.22 -11.66
N ALA A 126 -17.61 -24.58 -12.14
CA ALA A 126 -17.01 -25.90 -11.91
C ALA A 126 -16.44 -26.00 -10.48
N ALA A 127 -15.80 -24.94 -9.97
CA ALA A 127 -15.28 -24.87 -8.61
C ALA A 127 -16.40 -24.95 -7.56
N ARG A 128 -17.53 -24.25 -7.75
CA ARG A 128 -18.70 -24.36 -6.86
C ARG A 128 -19.33 -25.75 -6.87
N MET A 129 -19.30 -26.46 -8.00
CA MET A 129 -19.81 -27.84 -8.09
C MET A 129 -18.86 -28.85 -7.44
N ALA A 130 -17.55 -28.68 -7.60
CA ALA A 130 -16.54 -29.49 -6.94
C ALA A 130 -16.57 -29.32 -5.40
N GLN A 131 -16.94 -28.14 -4.90
CA GLN A 131 -17.17 -27.92 -3.47
C GLN A 131 -18.47 -28.56 -2.97
N ARG A 132 -19.55 -28.53 -3.77
CA ARG A 132 -20.84 -29.15 -3.41
C ARG A 132 -20.75 -30.68 -3.27
N GLY A 133 -19.85 -31.32 -4.03
CA GLY A 133 -19.57 -32.75 -3.91
C GLY A 133 -18.76 -33.16 -2.67
N ARG A 134 -18.18 -32.19 -1.93
CA ARG A 134 -17.42 -32.44 -0.68
C ARG A 134 -18.23 -32.17 0.59
N GLU A 135 -19.47 -31.69 0.48
CA GLU A 135 -20.34 -31.37 1.63
C GLU A 135 -21.26 -32.55 2.02
N ALA A 136 -21.19 -33.68 1.31
CA ALA A 136 -21.90 -34.91 1.66
C ALA A 136 -21.01 -35.82 2.53
N GLY A 137 -20.94 -35.54 3.84
CA GLY A 137 -20.50 -36.52 4.85
C GLY A 137 -19.10 -36.28 5.44
N GLY A 138 -19.03 -35.47 6.49
CA GLY A 138 -17.92 -35.41 7.45
C GLY A 138 -18.45 -34.95 8.81
N PRO A 139 -17.93 -35.48 9.94
CA PRO A 139 -18.51 -35.29 11.26
C PRO A 139 -18.53 -33.82 11.67
N GLU A 140 -19.60 -33.42 12.36
CA GLU A 140 -19.84 -32.09 12.94
C GLU A 140 -18.61 -31.62 13.74
N MET A 141 -17.80 -30.77 13.11
CA MET A 141 -16.74 -30.03 13.79
C MET A 141 -17.37 -28.73 14.29
N GLU A 142 -17.63 -28.64 15.59
CA GLU A 142 -18.04 -27.39 16.22
C GLU A 142 -16.89 -26.37 16.14
N ASP A 143 -17.03 -25.44 15.22
CA ASP A 143 -16.10 -24.35 15.02
C ASP A 143 -16.38 -23.21 16.02
N ALA A 144 -15.75 -23.32 17.18
CA ALA A 144 -15.84 -22.38 18.29
C ALA A 144 -15.46 -20.92 17.92
N PHE A 145 -14.79 -20.71 16.77
CA PHE A 145 -14.32 -19.40 16.30
C PHE A 145 -15.05 -18.90 15.04
N ASN A 146 -16.06 -19.61 14.54
CA ASN A 146 -16.83 -19.25 13.33
C ASN A 146 -15.99 -18.99 12.05
N LEU A 147 -14.84 -19.65 11.87
CA LEU A 147 -14.07 -19.64 10.62
C LEU A 147 -14.71 -20.42 9.45
N PHE A 148 -15.54 -21.42 9.71
CA PHE A 148 -16.07 -22.39 8.74
C PHE A 148 -17.59 -22.28 8.55
N ARG A 149 -18.29 -21.40 9.29
CA ARG A 149 -19.72 -21.08 9.09
C ARG A 149 -19.92 -20.20 7.85
N GLY A 150 -19.55 -20.70 6.69
CA GLY A 150 -19.65 -20.00 5.41
C GLY A 150 -20.84 -20.39 4.54
N ARG A 151 -21.64 -21.43 4.87
CA ARG A 151 -22.59 -21.95 3.86
C ARG A 151 -23.87 -22.65 4.33
N ALA A 152 -24.27 -22.53 5.59
CA ALA A 152 -25.61 -22.95 6.01
C ALA A 152 -26.40 -21.73 6.48
N GLY A 153 -27.27 -21.23 5.61
CA GLY A 153 -28.45 -20.47 6.00
C GLY A 153 -28.24 -19.15 6.75
N ARG A 154 -27.42 -18.23 6.24
CA ARG A 154 -27.73 -16.81 6.47
C ARG A 154 -28.77 -16.40 5.44
N GLU A 155 -30.03 -16.47 5.87
CA GLU A 155 -31.08 -15.60 5.37
C GLU A 155 -30.48 -14.20 5.16
N GLN A 156 -30.75 -13.60 4.01
CA GLN A 156 -30.24 -12.29 3.65
C GLN A 156 -30.81 -11.24 4.61
N GLU A 157 -30.23 -11.11 5.80
CA GLU A 157 -30.23 -9.84 6.50
C GLU A 157 -29.58 -8.86 5.53
N ARG A 158 -30.41 -7.99 4.92
CA ARG A 158 -29.93 -6.88 4.11
C ARG A 158 -28.82 -6.23 4.91
N ALA A 159 -27.58 -6.31 4.41
CA ALA A 159 -26.48 -5.60 5.01
C ALA A 159 -26.89 -4.13 5.05
N GLU A 160 -27.25 -3.65 6.25
CA GLU A 160 -27.56 -2.25 6.44
C GLU A 160 -26.37 -1.47 5.90
N PRO A 161 -26.58 -0.52 4.99
CA PRO A 161 -25.48 0.26 4.45
C PRO A 161 -24.83 0.92 5.64
N ARG A 162 -23.61 0.48 5.98
CA ARG A 162 -22.85 1.06 7.08
C ARG A 162 -22.44 2.46 6.66
N VAL A 163 -23.34 3.41 6.88
CA VAL A 163 -23.10 4.83 6.70
C VAL A 163 -21.90 5.17 7.59
N GLY A 164 -20.83 5.71 7.01
CA GLY A 164 -19.64 6.09 7.76
C GLY A 164 -20.00 7.09 8.87
N VAL A 165 -19.25 7.09 9.98
CA VAL A 165 -19.54 7.93 11.18
C VAL A 165 -19.77 9.40 10.83
N LEU A 166 -19.04 9.94 9.84
CA LEU A 166 -19.22 11.31 9.36
C LEU A 166 -20.54 11.53 8.62
N ALA A 167 -20.97 10.56 7.82
CA ALA A 167 -22.24 10.63 7.11
C ALA A 167 -23.43 10.44 8.06
N LYS A 168 -23.29 9.64 9.12
CA LYS A 168 -24.31 9.53 10.19
C LYS A 168 -24.55 10.87 10.89
N LYS A 169 -23.47 11.53 11.34
CA LYS A 169 -23.54 12.88 11.94
C LYS A 169 -24.14 13.93 10.99
N ALA A 170 -23.86 13.80 9.68
CA ALA A 170 -24.44 14.68 8.68
C ALA A 170 -25.95 14.45 8.48
N LEU A 171 -26.42 13.20 8.52
CA LEU A 171 -27.84 12.86 8.49
C LEU A 171 -28.56 13.36 9.75
N GLU A 172 -27.96 13.21 10.93
CA GLU A 172 -28.48 13.76 12.19
C GLU A 172 -28.62 15.29 12.13
N THR A 173 -27.66 15.99 11.53
CA THR A 173 -27.71 17.46 11.38
C THR A 173 -28.84 17.92 10.45
N LEU A 174 -29.21 17.10 9.46
CA LEU A 174 -30.35 17.33 8.56
C LEU A 174 -31.67 16.75 9.10
N ASP A 175 -31.66 16.14 10.28
CA ASP A 175 -32.81 15.49 10.92
C ASP A 175 -33.40 14.37 10.03
N LEU A 176 -32.53 13.46 9.60
CA LEU A 176 -32.84 12.34 8.71
C LEU A 176 -32.34 11.01 9.28
N ASP A 177 -33.05 9.93 8.96
CA ASP A 177 -32.69 8.56 9.33
C ASP A 177 -31.49 8.04 8.53
N GLU A 178 -30.79 7.02 9.06
CA GLU A 178 -29.66 6.36 8.41
C GLU A 178 -30.02 5.75 7.04
N ASN A 179 -31.29 5.39 6.84
CA ASN A 179 -31.80 4.82 5.59
C ASN A 179 -32.46 5.84 4.65
N ALA A 180 -32.25 7.15 4.87
CA ALA A 180 -32.88 8.19 4.06
C ALA A 180 -32.44 8.14 2.58
N ASP A 181 -33.42 8.22 1.67
CA ASP A 181 -33.17 8.27 0.23
C ASP A 181 -32.63 9.62 -0.24
N ARG A 182 -31.92 9.65 -1.37
CA ARG A 182 -31.30 10.85 -1.96
C ARG A 182 -32.33 11.97 -2.22
N VAL A 183 -33.54 11.59 -2.58
CA VAL A 183 -34.65 12.53 -2.82
C VAL A 183 -35.07 13.21 -1.50
N ALA A 184 -35.16 12.44 -0.42
CA ALA A 184 -35.49 12.95 0.91
C ALA A 184 -34.42 13.90 1.43
N ILE A 185 -33.13 13.57 1.24
CA ILE A 185 -32.00 14.43 1.61
C ILE A 185 -32.06 15.79 0.90
N LYS A 186 -32.33 15.80 -0.41
CA LYS A 186 -32.48 17.05 -1.19
C LYS A 186 -33.69 17.87 -0.78
N ALA A 187 -34.81 17.22 -0.47
CA ALA A 187 -36.02 17.91 -0.03
C ALA A 187 -35.80 18.62 1.31
N ARG A 188 -35.26 17.90 2.31
CA ARG A 188 -34.96 18.45 3.64
C ARG A 188 -33.93 19.55 3.61
N TYR A 189 -32.86 19.38 2.82
CA TYR A 189 -31.87 20.44 2.62
C TYR A 189 -32.51 21.73 2.10
N LYS A 190 -33.35 21.65 1.06
CA LYS A 190 -34.03 22.83 0.49
C LYS A 190 -34.97 23.50 1.50
N GLU A 191 -35.67 22.72 2.32
CA GLU A 191 -36.54 23.25 3.37
C GLU A 191 -35.74 24.01 4.44
N LEU A 192 -34.66 23.40 4.94
CA LEU A 192 -33.80 23.99 5.96
C LEU A 192 -33.11 25.26 5.45
N VAL A 193 -32.61 25.26 4.21
CA VAL A 193 -32.01 26.46 3.61
C VAL A 193 -33.01 27.59 3.51
N LYS A 194 -34.25 27.33 3.07
CA LYS A 194 -35.30 28.36 3.01
C LYS A 194 -35.62 28.93 4.40
N ARG A 195 -35.67 28.07 5.43
CA ARG A 195 -35.96 28.48 6.81
C ARG A 195 -34.83 29.31 7.43
N PHE A 196 -33.57 28.97 7.16
CA PHE A 196 -32.40 29.62 7.76
C PHE A 196 -31.71 30.64 6.82
N HIS A 197 -32.31 30.97 5.68
CA HIS A 197 -31.75 31.96 4.76
C HIS A 197 -31.76 33.37 5.40
N PRO A 198 -30.67 34.16 5.31
CA PRO A 198 -30.60 35.48 5.93
C PRO A 198 -31.62 36.47 5.36
N ASP A 199 -31.95 36.36 4.07
CA ASP A 199 -32.96 37.19 3.40
C ASP A 199 -34.37 36.99 3.97
N ALA A 200 -34.72 35.74 4.32
CA ALA A 200 -36.02 35.42 4.93
C ALA A 200 -36.08 35.78 6.43
N ASN A 201 -34.92 36.01 7.05
CA ASN A 201 -34.76 36.26 8.48
C ASN A 201 -34.27 37.68 8.80
N GLY A 202 -34.39 38.62 7.86
CA GLY A 202 -34.08 40.03 8.09
C GLY A 202 -32.62 40.33 8.42
N GLY A 203 -31.68 39.45 8.02
CA GLY A 203 -30.25 39.61 8.29
C GLY A 203 -29.78 39.20 9.70
N ASP A 204 -30.60 38.46 10.45
CA ASP A 204 -30.24 37.93 11.77
C ASP A 204 -29.03 36.98 11.71
N ARG A 205 -27.86 37.48 12.11
CA ARG A 205 -26.59 36.71 12.16
C ARG A 205 -26.63 35.52 13.10
N SER A 206 -27.53 35.52 14.09
CA SER A 206 -27.69 34.44 15.07
C SER A 206 -28.08 33.10 14.43
N ARG A 207 -28.70 33.10 13.25
CA ARG A 207 -29.10 31.88 12.52
C ARG A 207 -28.09 31.41 11.46
N GLU A 208 -27.07 32.22 11.19
CA GLU A 208 -26.05 31.94 10.17
C GLU A 208 -25.23 30.69 10.53
N GLY A 209 -24.86 30.52 11.80
CA GLY A 209 -24.10 29.35 12.25
C GLY A 209 -24.81 28.03 11.93
N ARG A 210 -26.13 27.99 12.13
CA ARG A 210 -26.94 26.80 11.82
C ARG A 210 -27.00 26.54 10.31
N LEU A 211 -27.09 27.58 9.50
CA LEU A 211 -27.04 27.46 8.04
C LEU A 211 -25.69 26.90 7.56
N GLN A 212 -24.58 27.35 8.15
CA GLN A 212 -23.25 26.84 7.83
C GLN A 212 -23.11 25.35 8.17
N GLU A 213 -23.67 24.90 9.29
CA GLU A 213 -23.72 23.47 9.67
C GLU A 213 -24.50 22.65 8.65
N ILE A 214 -25.68 23.12 8.24
CA ILE A 214 -26.53 22.45 7.23
C ILE A 214 -25.80 22.32 5.88
N LEU A 215 -25.10 23.38 5.44
CA LEU A 215 -24.32 23.35 4.20
C LEU A 215 -23.17 22.33 4.25
N LYS A 216 -22.43 22.29 5.37
CA LYS A 216 -21.34 21.32 5.59
C LYS A 216 -21.85 19.88 5.63
N ALA A 217 -22.99 19.64 6.27
CA ALA A 217 -23.62 18.32 6.32
C ALA A 217 -24.02 17.84 4.91
N TYR A 218 -24.67 18.69 4.12
CA TYR A 218 -25.05 18.33 2.74
C TYR A 218 -23.85 18.05 1.83
N GLN A 219 -22.78 18.85 1.93
CA GLN A 219 -21.53 18.60 1.18
C GLN A 219 -20.89 17.26 1.54
N THR A 220 -20.93 16.90 2.83
CA THR A 220 -20.43 15.61 3.32
C THR A 220 -21.26 14.45 2.76
N LEU A 221 -22.58 14.57 2.71
CA LEU A 221 -23.43 13.52 2.11
C LEU A 221 -23.23 13.41 0.60
N LYS A 222 -23.01 14.53 -0.09
CA LYS A 222 -22.71 14.56 -1.53
C LYS A 222 -21.37 13.88 -1.85
N SER A 223 -20.32 14.13 -1.07
CA SER A 223 -19.02 13.48 -1.28
C SER A 223 -19.06 11.97 -1.02
N ASN A 224 -19.91 11.52 -0.11
CA ASN A 224 -20.16 10.10 0.16
C ASN A 224 -21.13 9.42 -0.84
N GLY A 225 -21.62 10.15 -1.85
CA GLY A 225 -22.53 9.60 -2.86
C GLY A 225 -23.95 9.32 -2.35
N LEU A 226 -24.36 9.94 -1.24
CA LEU A 226 -25.70 9.80 -0.64
C LEU A 226 -26.66 10.92 -1.05
N ALA A 227 -26.20 11.98 -1.74
CA ALA A 227 -27.01 13.10 -2.19
C ALA A 227 -26.83 13.40 -3.68
#